data_AF-A0A7G2C741-F1
#
_entry.id   AF-A0A7G2C741-F1
#
_cell.length_a   1.000
_cell.length_b   1.000
_cell.length_c   1.000
_cell.angle_alpha   90.00
_cell.angle_beta   90.00
_cell.angle_gamma   90.00
#
_symmetry.space_group_name_H-M   'P 1'
#
loop_
_entity.id
_entity.type
_entity.pdbx_description
1 polymer ?
#
loop_
_entity_poly.entity_id
_entity_poly.type
_entity_poly.pdbx_seq_one_letter_code
_entity_poly.pdbx_strand_id
1 'polypeptide(L)'
;MFYGRLVLPPLLLLLLAMAVPSVHGACILRHNFTPDWCYPRYDSCSSVDLVRFDSDTGSCMCGQTKMTVKPSLTPHCKKYLNAAVDFFCQAYDHTDTLSMCYTCEDGYVALNPTQRGRFNYSSTCVPRIANCDNHTDNGQCAACSPDYRLSNDKNSCTKYTDLCTSRDNSGTCTSCATGYFLQPQYWVCLTDMPGCIEYHTIYSGCTVCSTGYFQNTLGPNCTKLIDRCITYNADGSCTVCSTGNTPTNDRLACVTIIPECSSHNADGTCRECDSGFSLSSNRKSCVLCTLEGCSRCDTANVCAQCADGYNFTTNHTACATCGIQNCSSCDRNEFCAQCGWVRRVRLGLLFHLCGYGLQALRCQRRGLCRVLHPPKQK
;
A
#
# COMPACT_ATOMS: atom_id res chain seq x y z
N MET A 1 46.33 16.51 62.61
CA MET A 1 45.88 17.83 63.11
C MET A 1 45.38 18.64 61.92
N PHE A 2 44.15 19.16 62.03
CA PHE A 2 43.39 20.03 61.10
C PHE A 2 43.02 19.45 59.72
N TYR A 3 41.76 19.02 59.49
CA TYR A 3 40.53 19.79 59.13
C TYR A 3 40.65 20.44 57.72
N GLY A 4 39.71 20.32 56.77
CA GLY A 4 38.31 19.91 56.89
C GLY A 4 37.75 19.16 55.68
N ARG A 5 36.83 18.25 56.00
CA ARG A 5 35.87 17.68 55.05
C ARG A 5 34.85 18.77 54.74
N LEU A 6 34.65 19.09 53.45
CA LEU A 6 33.47 19.80 52.99
C LEU A 6 32.26 18.89 53.28
N VAL A 7 31.56 19.15 54.39
CA VAL A 7 30.26 18.53 54.68
C VAL A 7 29.22 19.35 53.92
N LEU A 8 28.86 18.88 52.72
CA LEU A 8 27.64 19.36 52.08
C LEU A 8 26.44 18.95 52.96
N PRO A 9 25.49 19.87 53.23
CA PRO A 9 24.37 19.59 54.11
C PRO A 9 23.52 18.44 53.52
N PRO A 10 22.98 17.54 54.37
CA PRO A 10 22.19 16.39 53.92
C PRO A 10 20.94 16.79 53.12
N LEU A 11 20.51 18.06 53.19
CA LEU A 11 19.43 18.59 52.38
C LEU A 11 19.73 18.68 50.87
N LEU A 12 21.00 18.78 50.44
CA LEU A 12 21.32 18.93 49.02
C LEU A 12 21.44 17.60 48.27
N LEU A 13 21.72 16.49 48.98
CA LEU A 13 21.67 15.13 48.43
C LEU A 13 20.22 14.58 48.37
N LEU A 14 19.33 15.08 49.23
CA LEU A 14 17.89 14.76 49.19
C LEU A 14 17.16 15.42 48.01
N LEU A 15 17.71 16.48 47.41
CA LEU A 15 17.11 17.17 46.26
C LEU A 15 17.54 16.58 44.89
N LEU A 16 18.49 15.64 44.86
CA LEU A 16 18.80 14.85 43.64
C LEU A 16 18.18 13.44 43.66
N ALA A 17 17.49 13.08 44.74
CA ALA A 17 16.52 11.98 44.74
C ALA A 17 15.12 12.46 44.29
N MET A 18 15.07 13.51 43.45
CA MET A 18 13.86 13.80 42.68
C MET A 18 13.60 12.60 41.79
N ALA A 19 12.63 11.80 42.24
CA ALA A 19 11.95 10.72 41.55
C ALA A 19 12.48 10.51 40.13
N VAL A 20 13.34 9.51 39.95
CA VAL A 20 13.22 8.74 38.71
C VAL A 20 11.81 8.16 38.84
N PRO A 21 10.80 8.64 38.08
CA PRO A 21 9.50 8.00 38.14
C PRO A 21 9.76 6.52 37.90
N SER A 22 9.18 5.66 38.74
CA SER A 22 9.23 4.23 38.45
C SER A 22 8.76 4.04 37.00
N VAL A 23 9.32 3.08 36.27
CA VAL A 23 8.90 2.81 34.88
C VAL A 23 7.37 2.66 34.80
N HIS A 24 6.77 2.12 35.87
CA HIS A 24 5.34 2.10 36.17
C HIS A 24 4.70 3.50 36.25
N GLY A 25 5.20 4.40 37.10
CA GLY A 25 4.67 5.77 37.23
C GLY A 25 4.84 6.63 35.97
N ALA A 26 5.96 6.49 35.26
CA ALA A 26 6.20 7.22 34.00
C ALA A 26 5.25 6.78 32.87
N CYS A 27 4.92 5.49 32.82
CA CYS A 27 4.02 4.88 31.84
C CYS A 27 2.56 5.28 32.07
N ILE A 28 2.09 5.25 33.33
CA ILE A 28 0.74 5.69 33.71
C ILE A 28 0.56 7.19 33.45
N LEU A 29 1.59 8.01 33.72
CA LEU A 29 1.55 9.46 33.46
C LEU A 29 1.59 9.83 31.96
N ARG A 30 2.05 8.94 31.09
CA ARG A 30 2.14 9.17 29.63
C ARG A 30 0.78 9.04 28.94
N HIS A 31 -0.17 8.31 29.54
CA HIS A 31 -1.49 8.08 28.99
C HIS A 31 -2.56 8.69 29.90
N ASN A 32 -3.32 9.65 29.36
CA ASN A 32 -4.48 10.20 30.05
C ASN A 32 -5.65 9.21 29.90
N PHE A 33 -5.80 8.28 30.85
CA PHE A 33 -6.88 7.27 30.87
C PHE A 33 -8.24 7.91 31.21
N THR A 34 -8.76 8.71 30.28
CA THR A 34 -10.04 9.41 30.40
C THR A 34 -11.23 8.51 30.01
N PRO A 35 -12.48 8.89 30.35
CA PRO A 35 -13.67 8.23 29.82
C PRO A 35 -13.66 8.09 28.28
N ASP A 36 -13.20 9.12 27.58
CA ASP A 36 -13.07 9.14 26.10
C ASP A 36 -12.09 8.09 25.57
N TRP A 37 -11.14 7.64 26.38
CA TRP A 37 -10.21 6.56 26.03
C TRP A 37 -10.87 5.17 26.15
N CYS A 38 -11.76 4.97 27.13
CA CYS A 38 -12.45 3.70 27.40
C CYS A 38 -13.56 3.39 26.38
N TYR A 39 -14.38 4.38 26.00
CA TYR A 39 -15.55 4.20 25.15
C TYR A 39 -15.29 3.57 23.76
N PRO A 40 -14.19 3.87 23.06
CA PRO A 40 -13.87 3.20 21.81
C PRO A 40 -13.62 1.69 21.97
N ARG A 41 -13.16 1.25 23.15
CA ARG A 41 -12.56 -0.08 23.38
C ARG A 41 -13.43 -1.06 24.18
N TYR A 42 -14.34 -0.53 25.00
CA TYR A 42 -15.19 -1.31 25.90
C TYR A 42 -16.68 -1.02 25.65
N ASP A 43 -17.55 -1.95 26.01
CA ASP A 43 -19.01 -1.81 25.85
C ASP A 43 -19.53 -0.57 26.58
N SER A 44 -20.63 0.00 26.07
CA SER A 44 -21.17 1.27 26.57
C SER A 44 -21.61 1.19 28.03
N CYS A 45 -21.18 2.16 28.84
CA CYS A 45 -21.68 2.38 30.21
C CYS A 45 -22.97 3.23 30.18
N SER A 46 -23.85 3.02 31.17
CA SER A 46 -25.14 3.73 31.30
C SER A 46 -25.01 5.25 31.52
N SER A 47 -23.85 5.72 31.98
CA SER A 47 -23.52 7.15 32.05
C SER A 47 -22.00 7.35 31.92
N VAL A 48 -21.60 8.41 31.21
CA VAL A 48 -20.18 8.80 31.01
C VAL A 48 -19.50 9.13 32.33
N ASP A 49 -20.23 9.73 33.28
CA ASP A 49 -19.70 10.14 34.59
C ASP A 49 -19.36 8.95 35.51
N LEU A 50 -19.88 7.76 35.18
CA LEU A 50 -19.60 6.52 35.89
C LEU A 50 -18.38 5.79 35.35
N VAL A 51 -17.85 6.22 34.19
CA VAL A 51 -16.67 5.60 33.59
C VAL A 51 -15.42 6.05 34.32
N ARG A 52 -14.70 5.09 34.90
CA ARG A 52 -13.43 5.35 35.59
C ARG A 52 -12.40 4.29 35.19
N PHE A 53 -11.15 4.71 35.05
CA PHE A 53 -10.05 3.78 34.95
C PHE A 53 -9.60 3.40 36.36
N ASP A 54 -9.62 2.10 36.66
CA ASP A 54 -9.13 1.54 37.91
C ASP A 54 -7.66 1.15 37.71
N SER A 55 -6.76 1.87 38.39
CA SER A 55 -5.31 1.68 38.27
C SER A 55 -4.81 0.38 38.91
N ASP A 56 -5.53 -0.12 39.92
CA ASP A 56 -5.13 -1.29 40.70
C ASP A 56 -5.40 -2.59 39.92
N THR A 57 -6.50 -2.60 39.14
CA THR A 57 -6.92 -3.71 38.29
C THR A 57 -6.60 -3.48 36.81
N GLY A 58 -6.15 -2.27 36.43
CA GLY A 58 -5.79 -1.91 35.08
C GLY A 58 -6.95 -1.96 34.08
N SER A 59 -8.16 -1.61 34.53
CA SER A 59 -9.41 -1.86 33.80
C SER A 59 -10.30 -0.63 33.72
N CYS A 60 -11.06 -0.50 32.63
CA CYS A 60 -12.17 0.46 32.57
C CYS A 60 -13.37 -0.09 33.36
N MET A 61 -13.92 0.74 34.25
CA MET A 61 -15.04 0.44 35.13
C MET A 61 -16.24 1.33 34.78
N CYS A 62 -17.44 0.79 34.88
CA CYS A 62 -18.71 1.49 34.85
C CYS A 62 -19.31 1.41 36.27
N GLY A 63 -19.12 2.47 37.07
CA GLY A 63 -19.40 2.44 38.50
C GLY A 63 -18.48 1.45 39.23
N GLN A 64 -19.04 0.38 39.78
CA GLN A 64 -18.29 -0.72 40.41
C GLN A 64 -18.15 -1.96 39.52
N THR A 65 -18.70 -1.94 38.30
CA THR A 65 -18.69 -3.09 37.39
C THR A 65 -17.59 -2.92 36.36
N LYS A 66 -16.81 -3.97 36.11
CA LYS A 66 -15.80 -3.97 35.06
C LYS A 66 -16.44 -3.98 33.68
N MET A 67 -16.00 -3.08 32.81
CA MET A 67 -16.48 -3.04 31.44
C MET A 67 -15.92 -4.22 30.63
N THR A 68 -16.76 -4.78 29.77
CA THR A 68 -16.37 -5.82 28.81
C THR A 68 -15.74 -5.19 27.58
N VAL A 69 -14.73 -5.85 27.03
CA VAL A 69 -14.07 -5.42 25.78
C VAL A 69 -15.06 -5.59 24.65
N LYS A 70 -15.16 -4.62 23.73
CA LYS A 70 -16.03 -4.79 22.57
C LYS A 70 -15.54 -5.97 21.72
N PRO A 71 -16.37 -6.98 21.45
CA PRO A 71 -15.98 -8.13 20.65
C PRO A 71 -15.50 -7.77 19.23
N SER A 72 -15.94 -6.63 18.69
CA SER A 72 -15.55 -6.14 17.37
C SER A 72 -14.06 -5.79 17.23
N LEU A 73 -13.35 -5.54 18.33
CA LEU A 73 -11.92 -5.21 18.30
C LEU A 73 -11.03 -6.45 18.18
N THR A 74 -11.57 -7.61 18.57
CA THR A 74 -10.85 -8.89 18.70
C THR A 74 -11.85 -10.01 18.41
N PRO A 75 -12.24 -10.19 17.13
CA PRO A 75 -13.21 -11.19 16.73
C PRO A 75 -12.76 -12.59 17.14
N HIS A 76 -13.73 -13.46 17.46
CA HIS A 76 -13.50 -14.86 17.84
C HIS A 76 -12.64 -15.09 19.08
N CYS A 77 -12.53 -14.08 19.95
CA CYS A 77 -11.91 -14.24 21.25
C CYS A 77 -12.94 -14.63 22.31
N LYS A 78 -12.68 -15.73 23.01
CA LYS A 78 -13.53 -16.26 24.09
C LYS A 78 -13.19 -15.66 25.44
N LYS A 79 -11.91 -15.36 25.71
CA LYS A 79 -11.47 -14.76 26.97
C LYS A 79 -10.41 -13.69 26.76
N TYR A 80 -10.67 -12.54 27.36
CA TYR A 80 -9.82 -11.36 27.31
C TYR A 80 -8.99 -11.21 28.58
N LEU A 81 -7.71 -10.91 28.42
CA LEU A 81 -6.90 -10.38 29.49
C LEU A 81 -7.24 -8.90 29.62
N ASN A 82 -7.87 -8.53 30.73
CA ASN A 82 -8.31 -7.17 30.99
C ASN A 82 -7.50 -6.51 32.10
N ALA A 83 -6.33 -7.04 32.46
CA ALA A 83 -5.58 -6.62 33.64
C ALA A 83 -4.09 -6.82 33.37
N ALA A 84 -3.36 -5.74 33.07
CA ALA A 84 -1.90 -5.83 33.06
C ALA A 84 -1.18 -4.47 32.95
N VAL A 85 -1.56 -3.42 33.70
CA VAL A 85 -0.71 -2.19 33.74
C VAL A 85 0.74 -2.54 34.15
N ASP A 86 0.94 -3.61 34.94
CA ASP A 86 2.28 -4.11 35.32
C ASP A 86 3.08 -4.81 34.22
N PHE A 87 2.46 -5.49 33.24
CA PHE A 87 3.22 -6.20 32.19
C PHE A 87 3.58 -5.30 31.00
N PHE A 88 2.81 -4.24 30.73
CA PHE A 88 2.97 -3.40 29.54
C PHE A 88 4.17 -2.46 29.61
N CYS A 89 4.53 -1.97 30.80
CA CYS A 89 5.50 -0.89 30.92
C CYS A 89 6.97 -1.36 30.97
N GLN A 90 7.25 -2.66 31.10
CA GLN A 90 8.62 -3.18 31.30
C GLN A 90 9.32 -3.74 30.04
N ALA A 91 8.64 -3.93 28.89
CA ALA A 91 9.26 -4.63 27.74
C ALA A 91 9.06 -4.01 26.34
N TYR A 92 7.87 -3.58 25.92
CA TYR A 92 7.63 -3.02 24.57
C TYR A 92 6.36 -2.14 24.52
N ASP A 93 6.37 -1.10 23.69
CA ASP A 93 5.26 -0.18 23.43
C ASP A 93 4.30 -0.77 22.36
N HIS A 94 3.13 -1.24 22.79
CA HIS A 94 2.04 -1.70 21.90
C HIS A 94 0.81 -0.84 22.16
N THR A 95 0.82 0.37 21.60
CA THR A 95 -0.08 1.50 21.84
C THR A 95 -1.60 1.26 21.69
N ASP A 96 -2.07 0.12 21.20
CA ASP A 96 -3.45 0.03 20.71
C ASP A 96 -4.34 -1.10 21.28
N THR A 97 -3.80 -2.10 21.98
CA THR A 97 -4.60 -3.24 22.52
C THR A 97 -4.23 -3.58 23.96
N LEU A 98 -4.93 -2.99 24.93
CA LEU A 98 -4.86 -3.40 26.34
C LEU A 98 -5.66 -4.68 26.62
N SER A 99 -6.52 -5.08 25.70
CA SER A 99 -7.28 -6.32 25.73
C SER A 99 -6.71 -7.33 24.75
N MET A 100 -5.80 -8.17 25.24
CA MET A 100 -5.28 -9.30 24.47
C MET A 100 -6.17 -10.52 24.67
N CYS A 101 -6.41 -11.24 23.60
CA CYS A 101 -7.05 -12.55 23.68
C CYS A 101 -6.04 -13.57 24.22
N TYR A 102 -6.43 -14.32 25.25
CA TYR A 102 -5.64 -15.47 25.74
C TYR A 102 -6.35 -16.81 25.56
N THR A 103 -7.60 -16.79 25.10
CA THR A 103 -8.34 -18.00 24.73
C THR A 103 -9.28 -17.66 23.57
N CYS A 104 -9.10 -18.30 22.42
CA CYS A 104 -9.98 -18.14 21.26
C CYS A 104 -11.22 -19.05 21.36
N GLU A 105 -12.22 -18.76 20.54
CA GLU A 105 -13.37 -19.64 20.31
C GLU A 105 -12.94 -20.97 19.67
N ASP A 106 -13.82 -21.98 19.75
CA ASP A 106 -13.55 -23.28 19.13
C ASP A 106 -13.44 -23.12 17.61
N GLY A 107 -12.42 -23.74 17.03
CA GLY A 107 -12.09 -23.56 15.60
C GLY A 107 -11.20 -22.35 15.31
N TYR A 108 -10.74 -21.59 16.32
CA TYR A 108 -9.82 -20.46 16.14
C TYR A 108 -8.52 -20.63 16.93
N VAL A 109 -7.47 -19.92 16.51
CA VAL A 109 -6.13 -19.86 17.14
C VAL A 109 -5.63 -18.43 17.23
N ALA A 110 -4.76 -18.15 18.20
CA ALA A 110 -4.15 -16.84 18.39
C ALA A 110 -3.16 -16.53 17.26
N LEU A 111 -3.28 -15.37 16.61
CA LEU A 111 -2.37 -14.93 15.56
C LEU A 111 -1.09 -14.34 16.18
N ASN A 112 0.10 -14.78 15.75
CA ASN A 112 1.38 -14.29 16.25
C ASN A 112 1.43 -14.16 17.80
N PRO A 113 1.16 -15.25 18.55
CA PRO A 113 0.99 -15.17 19.99
C PRO A 113 2.30 -14.84 20.70
N THR A 114 2.23 -13.92 21.65
CA THR A 114 3.33 -13.63 22.58
C THR A 114 3.16 -14.51 23.82
N GLN A 115 4.12 -15.41 24.06
CA GLN A 115 4.12 -16.26 25.25
C GLN A 115 4.57 -15.48 26.49
N ARG A 116 3.72 -15.44 27.52
CA ARG A 116 4.07 -14.90 28.85
C ARG A 116 3.52 -15.82 29.94
N GLY A 117 4.42 -16.46 30.68
CA GLY A 117 4.07 -17.48 31.66
C GLY A 117 3.40 -18.68 31.00
N ARG A 118 2.22 -19.08 31.49
CA ARG A 118 1.45 -20.22 30.96
C ARG A 118 0.55 -19.88 29.77
N PHE A 119 0.39 -18.61 29.45
CA PHE A 119 -0.60 -18.15 28.46
C PHE A 119 0.06 -17.54 27.23
N ASN A 120 -0.62 -17.70 26.10
CA ASN A 120 -0.28 -17.12 24.81
C ASN A 120 -1.28 -16.01 24.51
N TYR A 121 -0.78 -14.79 24.36
CA TYR A 121 -1.60 -13.60 24.17
C TYR A 121 -1.50 -13.12 22.72
N SER A 122 -2.63 -12.73 22.14
CA SER A 122 -2.67 -12.13 20.80
C SER A 122 -3.67 -11.00 20.72
N SER A 123 -3.44 -10.08 19.79
CA SER A 123 -4.39 -9.02 19.40
C SER A 123 -5.55 -9.54 18.56
N THR A 124 -5.53 -10.79 18.06
CA THR A 124 -6.65 -11.36 17.30
C THR A 124 -6.63 -12.90 17.24
N CYS A 125 -7.78 -13.49 16.95
CA CYS A 125 -7.94 -14.93 16.71
C CYS A 125 -8.29 -15.17 15.24
N VAL A 126 -7.61 -16.12 14.61
CA VAL A 126 -7.79 -16.49 13.20
C VAL A 126 -8.31 -17.93 13.09
N PRO A 127 -9.02 -18.29 12.01
CA PRO A 127 -9.50 -19.65 11.82
C PRO A 127 -8.35 -20.67 11.94
N ARG A 128 -8.61 -21.79 12.61
CA ARG A 128 -7.65 -22.87 12.75
C ARG A 128 -7.52 -23.60 11.42
N ILE A 129 -6.37 -23.45 10.79
CA ILE A 129 -5.99 -24.24 9.61
C ILE A 129 -5.17 -25.45 10.10
N ALA A 130 -5.64 -26.66 9.79
CA ALA A 130 -4.94 -27.89 10.18
C ALA A 130 -3.57 -27.97 9.52
N ASN A 131 -2.53 -28.36 10.28
CA ASN A 131 -1.13 -28.43 9.81
C ASN A 131 -0.59 -27.09 9.27
N CYS A 132 -1.10 -25.97 9.77
CA CYS A 132 -0.55 -24.66 9.52
C CYS A 132 0.38 -24.25 10.67
N ASP A 133 1.64 -23.96 10.35
CA ASP A 133 2.64 -23.52 11.33
C ASP A 133 2.48 -22.02 11.63
N ASN A 134 2.34 -21.20 10.59
CA ASN A 134 2.30 -19.74 10.70
C ASN A 134 1.15 -19.16 9.89
N HIS A 135 0.52 -18.08 10.38
CA HIS A 135 -0.55 -17.39 9.67
C HIS A 135 -0.07 -16.00 9.18
N THR A 136 -0.65 -15.53 8.08
CA THR A 136 -0.52 -14.14 7.62
C THR A 136 -1.37 -13.21 8.49
N ASP A 137 -1.15 -11.90 8.37
CA ASP A 137 -1.94 -10.89 9.10
C ASP A 137 -3.45 -10.96 8.82
N ASN A 138 -3.81 -11.51 7.65
CA ASN A 138 -5.20 -11.71 7.24
C ASN A 138 -5.79 -13.06 7.68
N GLY A 139 -5.06 -13.84 8.50
CA GLY A 139 -5.52 -15.14 9.03
C GLY A 139 -5.47 -16.30 8.04
N GLN A 140 -4.80 -16.13 6.90
CA GLN A 140 -4.49 -17.24 5.98
C GLN A 140 -3.24 -17.97 6.44
N CYS A 141 -3.03 -19.21 5.99
CA CYS A 141 -1.79 -19.90 6.31
C CYS A 141 -0.62 -19.33 5.50
N ALA A 142 0.46 -18.94 6.19
CA ALA A 142 1.70 -18.47 5.60
C ALA A 142 2.68 -19.63 5.34
N ALA A 143 2.71 -20.61 6.23
CA ALA A 143 3.56 -21.80 6.11
C ALA A 143 2.88 -23.00 6.76
N CYS A 144 2.95 -24.16 6.10
CA CYS A 144 2.44 -25.42 6.63
C CYS A 144 3.52 -26.19 7.38
N SER A 145 3.09 -27.09 8.27
CA SER A 145 3.95 -28.04 8.97
C SER A 145 4.76 -28.91 8.00
N PRO A 146 5.89 -29.49 8.44
CA PRO A 146 6.64 -30.46 7.64
C PRO A 146 5.70 -31.53 7.06
N ASP A 147 5.96 -31.92 5.81
CA ASP A 147 5.16 -32.86 5.01
C ASP A 147 3.80 -32.34 4.48
N TYR A 148 3.48 -31.06 4.69
CA TYR A 148 2.29 -30.43 4.13
C TYR A 148 2.64 -29.26 3.19
N ARG A 149 1.81 -29.10 2.15
CA ARG A 149 1.87 -28.03 1.15
C ARG A 149 0.71 -27.06 1.36
N LEU A 150 1.03 -25.77 1.28
CA LEU A 150 0.05 -24.69 1.28
C LEU A 150 -0.76 -24.67 -0.02
N SER A 151 -2.09 -24.66 0.10
CA SER A 151 -3.01 -24.48 -1.03
C SER A 151 -2.85 -23.10 -1.68
N ASN A 152 -3.23 -22.98 -2.96
CA ASN A 152 -3.09 -21.73 -3.71
C ASN A 152 -3.93 -20.59 -3.11
N ASP A 153 -5.06 -20.92 -2.50
CA ASP A 153 -5.93 -19.97 -1.77
C ASP A 153 -5.45 -19.67 -0.34
N LYS A 154 -4.35 -20.31 0.08
CA LYS A 154 -3.72 -20.20 1.40
C LYS A 154 -4.61 -20.62 2.58
N ASN A 155 -5.72 -21.31 2.34
CA ASN A 155 -6.68 -21.69 3.38
C ASN A 155 -6.55 -23.14 3.87
N SER A 156 -5.67 -23.93 3.26
CA SER A 156 -5.47 -25.33 3.65
C SER A 156 -4.03 -25.79 3.45
N CYS A 157 -3.64 -26.77 4.26
CA CYS A 157 -2.37 -27.48 4.16
C CYS A 157 -2.65 -28.94 3.81
N THR A 158 -2.22 -29.35 2.62
CA THR A 158 -2.46 -30.68 2.05
C THR A 158 -1.22 -31.54 2.12
N LYS A 159 -1.34 -32.80 2.53
CA LYS A 159 -0.18 -33.68 2.69
C LYS A 159 0.38 -34.04 1.31
N TYR A 160 1.71 -34.03 1.15
CA TYR A 160 2.33 -34.35 -0.16
C TYR A 160 1.94 -35.75 -0.69
N THR A 161 1.59 -36.69 0.19
CA THR A 161 1.16 -38.06 -0.17
C THR A 161 -0.22 -38.17 -0.79
N ASP A 162 -1.05 -37.13 -0.66
CA ASP A 162 -2.42 -37.10 -1.18
C ASP A 162 -2.48 -36.58 -2.63
N LEU A 163 -1.38 -35.99 -3.11
CA LEU A 163 -1.18 -35.59 -4.51
C LEU A 163 -0.73 -36.74 -5.41
N CYS A 164 -0.61 -37.93 -4.82
CA CYS A 164 -0.19 -39.15 -5.48
C CYS A 164 -1.35 -39.80 -6.24
N THR A 165 -1.17 -40.09 -7.52
CA THR A 165 -2.18 -40.72 -8.40
C THR A 165 -2.04 -42.24 -8.48
N SER A 166 -0.83 -42.79 -8.32
CA SER A 166 -0.61 -44.23 -8.24
C SER A 166 0.37 -44.59 -7.13
N ARG A 167 0.12 -45.74 -6.49
CA ARG A 167 0.97 -46.26 -5.41
C ARG A 167 1.43 -47.68 -5.74
N ASP A 168 2.61 -48.05 -5.27
CA ASP A 168 3.08 -49.44 -5.31
C ASP A 168 2.44 -50.30 -4.20
N ASN A 169 2.80 -51.58 -4.17
CA ASN A 169 2.27 -52.56 -3.20
C ASN A 169 2.69 -52.28 -1.74
N SER A 170 3.68 -51.41 -1.52
CA SER A 170 4.08 -50.93 -0.19
C SER A 170 3.40 -49.61 0.21
N GLY A 171 2.56 -49.05 -0.66
CA GLY A 171 1.89 -47.77 -0.45
C GLY A 171 2.73 -46.55 -0.82
N THR A 172 3.90 -46.75 -1.45
CA THR A 172 4.82 -45.70 -1.89
C THR A 172 4.29 -45.03 -3.15
N CYS A 173 4.45 -43.70 -3.26
CA CYS A 173 3.98 -42.98 -4.43
C CYS A 173 4.82 -43.28 -5.67
N THR A 174 4.17 -43.67 -6.77
CA THR A 174 4.82 -43.99 -8.05
C THR A 174 4.46 -43.04 -9.19
N SER A 175 3.35 -42.30 -9.08
CA SER A 175 3.03 -41.20 -9.99
C SER A 175 2.28 -40.09 -9.27
N CYS A 176 2.46 -38.87 -9.76
CA CYS A 176 1.85 -37.67 -9.21
C CYS A 176 0.71 -37.15 -10.09
N ALA A 177 -0.17 -36.34 -9.52
CA ALA A 177 -1.19 -35.62 -10.28
C ALA A 177 -0.56 -34.66 -11.31
N THR A 178 -1.31 -34.28 -12.34
CA THR A 178 -0.86 -33.31 -13.35
C THR A 178 -0.37 -32.02 -12.69
N GLY A 179 0.79 -31.52 -13.12
CA GLY A 179 1.43 -30.34 -12.51
C GLY A 179 2.27 -30.67 -11.27
N TYR A 180 2.55 -31.94 -11.01
CA TYR A 180 3.45 -32.41 -9.95
C TYR A 180 4.39 -33.49 -10.48
N PHE A 181 5.62 -33.52 -9.95
CA PHE A 181 6.62 -34.54 -10.25
C PHE A 181 6.96 -35.37 -9.00
N LEU A 182 7.40 -36.61 -9.21
CA LEU A 182 7.79 -37.51 -8.13
C LEU A 182 9.26 -37.25 -7.75
N GLN A 183 9.51 -36.90 -6.48
CA GLN A 183 10.86 -36.81 -5.93
C GLN A 183 11.35 -38.21 -5.52
N PRO A 184 12.32 -38.83 -6.23
CA PRO A 184 12.61 -40.26 -6.07
C PRO A 184 13.16 -40.65 -4.70
N GLN A 185 13.89 -39.77 -4.02
CA GLN A 185 14.48 -40.08 -2.71
C GLN A 185 13.46 -40.07 -1.56
N TYR A 186 12.43 -39.23 -1.64
CA TYR A 186 11.46 -39.03 -0.57
C TYR A 186 10.08 -39.59 -0.92
N TRP A 187 9.87 -40.03 -2.16
CA TRP A 187 8.62 -40.58 -2.66
C TRP A 187 7.41 -39.66 -2.46
N VAL A 188 7.65 -38.35 -2.57
CA VAL A 188 6.66 -37.28 -2.43
C VAL A 188 6.44 -36.58 -3.76
N CYS A 189 5.22 -36.10 -3.97
CA CYS A 189 4.85 -35.31 -5.14
C CYS A 189 5.09 -33.83 -4.87
N LEU A 190 6.05 -33.24 -5.57
CA LEU A 190 6.37 -31.82 -5.49
C LEU A 190 5.79 -31.09 -6.70
N THR A 191 5.58 -29.78 -6.56
CA THR A 191 5.08 -28.95 -7.65
C THR A 191 6.04 -29.00 -8.84
N ASP A 192 5.48 -29.27 -10.02
CA ASP A 192 6.23 -29.28 -11.27
C ASP A 192 6.84 -27.90 -11.52
N MET A 193 8.12 -27.90 -11.90
CA MET A 193 8.87 -26.69 -12.16
C MET A 193 8.74 -26.35 -13.65
N PRO A 194 8.23 -25.16 -14.00
CA PRO A 194 8.04 -24.79 -15.39
C PRO A 194 9.32 -24.96 -16.21
N GLY A 195 9.21 -25.74 -17.26
CA GLY A 195 10.30 -25.98 -18.19
C GLY A 195 11.40 -26.92 -17.69
N CYS A 196 11.17 -27.69 -16.62
CA CYS A 196 12.07 -28.77 -16.19
C CYS A 196 11.69 -30.11 -16.84
N ILE A 197 12.70 -30.84 -17.33
CA ILE A 197 12.53 -32.19 -17.90
C ILE A 197 13.02 -33.25 -16.91
N GLU A 198 14.15 -33.00 -16.24
CA GLU A 198 14.71 -33.92 -15.26
C GLU A 198 14.95 -33.24 -13.93
N TYR A 199 14.54 -33.91 -12.86
CA TYR A 199 14.64 -33.40 -11.50
C TYR A 199 15.81 -34.02 -10.76
N HIS A 200 16.43 -33.22 -9.89
CA HIS A 200 17.50 -33.72 -9.05
C HIS A 200 16.97 -34.75 -8.06
N THR A 201 17.69 -35.85 -7.87
CA THR A 201 17.21 -36.99 -7.06
C THR A 201 17.22 -36.70 -5.57
N ILE A 202 18.09 -35.78 -5.11
CA ILE A 202 18.35 -35.53 -3.68
C ILE A 202 17.73 -34.26 -3.10
N TYR A 203 17.53 -33.23 -3.92
CA TYR A 203 16.99 -31.95 -3.48
C TYR A 203 15.99 -31.43 -4.51
N SER A 204 15.15 -30.49 -4.11
CA SER A 204 14.18 -29.85 -4.99
C SER A 204 14.88 -28.90 -5.96
N GLY A 205 15.18 -29.38 -7.17
CA GLY A 205 15.84 -28.62 -8.22
C GLY A 205 15.78 -29.35 -9.56
N CYS A 206 16.09 -28.63 -10.65
CA CYS A 206 16.10 -29.19 -11.99
C CYS A 206 17.53 -29.45 -12.51
N THR A 207 17.75 -30.62 -13.10
CA THR A 207 19.03 -31.00 -13.74
C THR A 207 19.03 -30.74 -15.24
N VAL A 208 17.88 -30.93 -15.91
CA VAL A 208 17.77 -30.72 -17.37
C VAL A 208 16.55 -29.85 -17.69
N CYS A 209 16.79 -28.73 -18.38
CA CYS A 209 15.74 -27.81 -18.80
C CYS A 209 15.22 -28.13 -20.21
N SER A 210 13.95 -27.84 -20.43
CA SER A 210 13.28 -27.90 -21.72
C SER A 210 13.74 -26.81 -22.69
N THR A 211 13.45 -27.00 -23.97
CA THR A 211 13.76 -26.00 -25.00
C THR A 211 13.09 -24.67 -24.68
N GLY A 212 13.85 -23.58 -24.77
CA GLY A 212 13.37 -22.26 -24.36
C GLY A 212 13.63 -21.93 -22.88
N TYR A 213 14.27 -22.84 -22.13
CA TYR A 213 14.69 -22.64 -20.74
C TYR A 213 16.18 -22.97 -20.58
N PHE A 214 16.81 -22.39 -19.56
CA PHE A 214 18.20 -22.68 -19.18
C PHE A 214 18.34 -22.79 -17.66
N GLN A 215 19.39 -23.49 -17.20
CA GLN A 215 19.68 -23.60 -15.78
C GLN A 215 20.30 -22.29 -15.30
N ASN A 216 19.61 -21.58 -14.42
CA ASN A 216 20.10 -20.32 -13.87
C ASN A 216 21.15 -20.61 -12.80
N THR A 217 22.39 -20.18 -12.99
CA THR A 217 23.48 -20.48 -12.03
C THR A 217 23.28 -19.84 -10.66
N LEU A 218 22.36 -18.88 -10.53
CA LEU A 218 21.99 -18.23 -9.28
C LEU A 218 20.83 -18.94 -8.54
N GLY A 219 20.24 -20.01 -9.10
CA GLY A 219 19.13 -20.73 -8.46
C GLY A 219 18.98 -22.19 -8.91
N PRO A 220 18.22 -23.02 -8.19
CA PRO A 220 18.03 -24.43 -8.54
C PRO A 220 17.06 -24.67 -9.70
N ASN A 221 16.54 -23.59 -10.32
CA ASN A 221 15.39 -23.65 -11.21
C ASN A 221 15.74 -23.40 -12.68
N CYS A 222 14.96 -23.99 -13.58
CA CYS A 222 14.98 -23.62 -14.99
C CYS A 222 14.36 -22.23 -15.18
N THR A 223 15.12 -21.31 -15.74
CA THR A 223 14.67 -19.97 -16.10
C THR A 223 14.30 -19.94 -17.57
N LYS A 224 13.12 -19.37 -17.88
CA LYS A 224 12.68 -19.16 -19.25
C LYS A 224 13.60 -18.17 -19.95
N LEU A 225 14.01 -18.48 -21.17
CA LEU A 225 14.74 -17.54 -22.02
C LEU A 225 13.83 -16.35 -22.36
N ILE A 226 14.27 -15.16 -21.95
CA ILE A 226 13.70 -13.89 -22.35
C ILE A 226 14.45 -13.45 -23.60
N ASP A 227 13.72 -13.26 -24.70
CA ASP A 227 14.32 -12.77 -25.95
C ASP A 227 15.07 -11.46 -25.70
N ARG A 228 16.25 -11.32 -26.30
CA ARG A 228 17.13 -10.14 -26.18
C ARG A 228 17.63 -9.83 -24.76
N CYS A 229 17.47 -10.72 -23.78
CA CYS A 229 18.05 -10.57 -22.45
C CYS A 229 19.48 -11.14 -22.36
N ILE A 230 20.40 -10.41 -21.75
CA ILE A 230 21.81 -10.80 -21.57
C ILE A 230 22.04 -11.39 -20.19
N THR A 231 21.51 -10.76 -19.14
CA THR A 231 21.75 -11.17 -17.74
C THR A 231 20.45 -11.30 -16.98
N TYR A 232 20.42 -12.25 -16.04
CA TYR A 232 19.23 -12.61 -15.28
C TYR A 232 19.51 -12.51 -13.77
N ASN A 233 18.46 -12.23 -13.01
CA ASN A 233 18.42 -12.41 -11.55
C ASN A 233 18.16 -13.88 -11.19
N ALA A 234 18.31 -14.22 -9.91
CA ALA A 234 18.02 -15.57 -9.39
C ALA A 234 16.56 -16.01 -9.57
N ASP A 235 15.62 -15.05 -9.60
CA ASP A 235 14.19 -15.30 -9.85
C ASP A 235 13.87 -15.48 -11.36
N GLY A 236 14.86 -15.32 -12.23
CA GLY A 236 14.70 -15.42 -13.68
C GLY A 236 14.23 -14.13 -14.36
N SER A 237 14.15 -13.01 -13.64
CA SER A 237 13.87 -11.71 -14.24
C SER A 237 15.11 -11.15 -14.97
N CYS A 238 14.90 -10.44 -16.08
CA CYS A 238 15.98 -9.85 -16.85
C CYS A 238 16.54 -8.58 -16.20
N THR A 239 17.86 -8.49 -16.05
CA THR A 239 18.53 -7.29 -15.52
C THR A 239 19.10 -6.40 -16.60
N VAL A 240 19.70 -6.99 -17.64
CA VAL A 240 20.32 -6.25 -18.75
C VAL A 240 19.85 -6.85 -20.05
N CYS A 241 19.30 -6.00 -20.92
CA CYS A 241 18.91 -6.34 -22.27
C CYS A 241 20.03 -6.01 -23.27
N SER A 242 19.97 -6.63 -24.44
CA SER A 242 20.87 -6.33 -25.56
C SER A 242 20.73 -4.89 -26.04
N THR A 243 21.79 -4.38 -26.67
CA THR A 243 21.89 -2.99 -27.14
C THR A 243 20.64 -2.54 -27.90
N GLY A 244 20.11 -1.37 -27.53
CA GLY A 244 18.88 -0.81 -28.09
C GLY A 244 17.58 -1.27 -27.41
N ASN A 245 17.67 -2.07 -26.34
CA ASN A 245 16.52 -2.53 -25.57
C ASN A 245 16.67 -2.23 -24.09
N THR A 246 15.54 -2.23 -23.39
CA THR A 246 15.45 -2.04 -21.95
C THR A 246 14.48 -3.07 -21.35
N PRO A 247 14.69 -3.51 -20.09
CA PRO A 247 13.73 -4.37 -19.41
C PRO A 247 12.38 -3.66 -19.26
N THR A 248 11.31 -4.43 -19.36
CA THR A 248 9.96 -3.98 -19.00
C THR A 248 9.84 -3.78 -17.49
N ASN A 249 8.79 -3.11 -17.03
CA ASN A 249 8.58 -2.81 -15.61
C ASN A 249 8.55 -4.08 -14.73
N ASP A 250 7.97 -5.17 -15.25
CA ASP A 250 7.95 -6.50 -14.63
C ASP A 250 9.23 -7.31 -14.85
N ARG A 251 10.16 -6.80 -15.68
CA ARG A 251 11.44 -7.43 -16.07
C ARG A 251 11.29 -8.80 -16.73
N LEU A 252 10.11 -9.11 -17.27
CA LEU A 252 9.84 -10.39 -17.95
C LEU A 252 9.99 -10.31 -19.47
N ALA A 253 10.28 -9.12 -20.01
CA ALA A 253 10.58 -8.91 -21.42
C ALA A 253 11.66 -7.83 -21.61
N CYS A 254 12.35 -7.90 -22.74
CA CYS A 254 13.20 -6.83 -23.24
C CYS A 254 12.53 -6.18 -24.44
N VAL A 255 12.29 -4.88 -24.37
CA VAL A 255 11.60 -4.12 -25.41
C VAL A 255 12.48 -3.00 -25.92
N THR A 256 12.23 -2.53 -27.14
CA THR A 256 13.00 -1.44 -27.76
C THR A 256 12.91 -0.18 -26.91
N ILE A 257 14.03 0.52 -26.77
CA ILE A 257 14.07 1.80 -26.04
C ILE A 257 13.21 2.83 -26.75
N ILE A 258 12.25 3.39 -26.02
CA ILE A 258 11.52 4.59 -26.40
C ILE A 258 12.25 5.78 -25.74
N PRO A 259 12.70 6.79 -26.48
CA PRO A 259 13.34 7.98 -25.91
C PRO A 259 12.42 8.68 -24.91
N GLU A 260 13.01 9.22 -23.84
CA GLU A 260 12.32 9.98 -22.77
C GLU A 260 11.23 9.16 -22.04
N CYS A 261 11.34 7.84 -22.07
CA CYS A 261 10.44 6.90 -21.39
C CYS A 261 11.15 6.25 -20.21
N SER A 262 10.63 6.49 -19.01
CA SER A 262 11.21 6.01 -17.75
C SER A 262 10.85 4.56 -17.44
N SER A 263 9.71 4.06 -17.95
CA SER A 263 9.33 2.65 -17.82
C SER A 263 8.47 2.13 -18.96
N HIS A 264 8.61 0.84 -19.29
CA HIS A 264 7.96 0.20 -20.43
C HIS A 264 7.01 -0.93 -20.00
N ASN A 265 5.92 -1.08 -20.75
CA ASN A 265 4.98 -2.18 -20.62
C ASN A 265 5.47 -3.44 -21.36
N ALA A 266 4.88 -4.59 -21.04
CA ALA A 266 5.18 -5.87 -21.68
C ALA A 266 4.95 -5.89 -23.20
N ASP A 267 4.07 -5.03 -23.73
CA ASP A 267 3.79 -4.90 -25.17
C ASP A 267 4.78 -3.97 -25.91
N GLY A 268 5.76 -3.41 -25.19
CA GLY A 268 6.73 -2.45 -25.73
C GLY A 268 6.24 -1.02 -25.82
N THR A 269 5.05 -0.70 -25.29
CA THR A 269 4.62 0.70 -25.14
C THR A 269 5.26 1.36 -23.92
N CYS A 270 5.34 2.69 -23.94
CA CYS A 270 5.76 3.45 -22.78
C CYS A 270 4.66 3.46 -21.72
N ARG A 271 5.05 3.17 -20.48
CA ARG A 271 4.18 3.21 -19.30
C ARG A 271 4.23 4.57 -18.64
N GLU A 272 5.43 5.12 -18.43
CA GLU A 272 5.67 6.43 -17.83
C GLU A 272 6.79 7.14 -18.59
N CYS A 273 6.61 8.43 -18.84
CA CYS A 273 7.62 9.28 -19.44
C CYS A 273 8.52 9.92 -18.39
N ASP A 274 9.68 10.40 -18.80
CA ASP A 274 10.56 11.21 -17.97
C ASP A 274 9.89 12.56 -17.63
N SER A 275 10.38 13.21 -16.57
CA SER A 275 9.82 14.47 -16.10
C SER A 275 9.84 15.55 -17.19
N GLY A 276 8.69 16.18 -17.45
CA GLY A 276 8.53 17.19 -18.52
C GLY A 276 8.02 16.63 -19.85
N PHE A 277 7.88 15.31 -19.97
CA PHE A 277 7.29 14.64 -21.12
C PHE A 277 5.94 14.01 -20.78
N SER A 278 5.05 13.93 -21.76
CA SER A 278 3.77 13.23 -21.67
C SER A 278 3.71 12.09 -22.66
N LEU A 279 2.98 11.03 -22.30
CA LEU A 279 2.67 9.93 -23.20
C LEU A 279 1.86 10.43 -24.39
N SER A 280 2.26 10.06 -25.61
CA SER A 280 1.40 10.24 -26.77
C SER A 280 0.15 9.36 -26.69
N SER A 281 -0.89 9.72 -27.45
CA SER A 281 -2.15 8.95 -27.52
C SER A 281 -1.98 7.47 -27.86
N ASN A 282 -0.95 7.08 -28.62
CA ASN A 282 -0.65 5.68 -28.94
C ASN A 282 0.37 5.04 -27.98
N ARG A 283 0.90 5.79 -27.00
CA ARG A 283 1.90 5.37 -26.02
C ARG A 283 3.22 4.84 -26.60
N LYS A 284 3.49 5.08 -27.89
CA LYS A 284 4.75 4.67 -28.55
C LYS A 284 5.81 5.77 -28.53
N SER A 285 5.51 6.91 -27.92
CA SER A 285 6.43 8.03 -27.78
C SER A 285 6.12 8.83 -26.53
N CYS A 286 7.18 9.41 -25.96
CA CYS A 286 7.10 10.47 -24.96
C CYS A 286 7.42 11.78 -25.65
N VAL A 287 6.50 12.75 -25.51
CA VAL A 287 6.61 14.04 -26.18
C VAL A 287 6.70 15.16 -25.15
N LEU A 288 7.53 16.16 -25.41
CA LEU A 288 7.72 17.29 -24.52
C LEU A 288 6.37 17.98 -24.26
N CYS A 289 6.01 18.18 -22.99
CA CYS A 289 4.73 18.76 -22.61
C CYS A 289 4.90 19.64 -21.36
N THR A 290 5.39 20.86 -21.57
CA THR A 290 5.61 21.84 -20.50
C THR A 290 4.52 22.92 -20.45
N LEU A 291 3.40 22.67 -21.11
CA LEU A 291 2.28 23.61 -21.18
C LEU A 291 1.49 23.60 -19.86
N GLU A 292 1.34 24.79 -19.27
CA GLU A 292 0.50 24.97 -18.08
C GLU A 292 -0.95 24.53 -18.36
N GLY A 293 -1.55 23.79 -17.43
CA GLY A 293 -2.93 23.31 -17.56
C GLY A 293 -3.14 22.19 -18.58
N CYS A 294 -2.08 21.68 -19.23
CA CYS A 294 -2.16 20.55 -20.14
C CYS A 294 -1.86 19.24 -19.41
N SER A 295 -2.70 18.22 -19.58
CA SER A 295 -2.49 16.88 -19.00
C SER A 295 -1.84 15.90 -19.98
N ARG A 296 -1.97 16.11 -21.29
CA ARG A 296 -1.31 15.30 -22.33
C ARG A 296 -1.01 16.12 -23.57
N CYS A 297 0.17 15.93 -24.14
CA CYS A 297 0.54 16.38 -25.47
C CYS A 297 0.74 15.17 -26.39
N ASP A 298 0.34 15.29 -27.67
CA ASP A 298 0.62 14.29 -28.71
C ASP A 298 1.75 14.74 -29.65
N THR A 299 1.99 16.05 -29.71
CA THR A 299 3.11 16.69 -30.39
C THR A 299 3.81 17.61 -29.39
N ALA A 300 5.12 17.82 -29.55
CA ALA A 300 5.91 18.63 -28.61
C ALA A 300 5.24 20.00 -28.36
N ASN A 301 4.85 20.26 -27.11
CA ASN A 301 4.16 21.46 -26.66
C ASN A 301 2.91 21.82 -27.48
N VAL A 302 2.15 20.82 -27.92
CA VAL A 302 0.80 20.97 -28.45
C VAL A 302 -0.13 20.12 -27.61
N CYS A 303 -1.02 20.78 -26.87
CA CYS A 303 -1.88 20.07 -25.94
C CYS A 303 -2.93 19.23 -26.68
N ALA A 304 -3.01 17.95 -26.32
CA ALA A 304 -4.01 17.00 -26.81
C ALA A 304 -5.11 16.72 -25.78
N GLN A 305 -4.87 17.02 -24.50
CA GLN A 305 -5.86 16.92 -23.42
C GLN A 305 -5.55 17.94 -22.32
N CYS A 306 -6.54 18.75 -21.95
CA CYS A 306 -6.42 19.67 -20.82
C CYS A 306 -6.53 18.93 -19.48
N ALA A 307 -5.91 19.48 -18.44
CA ALA A 307 -6.15 19.06 -17.07
C ALA A 307 -7.56 19.47 -16.61
N ASP A 308 -8.07 18.81 -15.57
CA ASP A 308 -9.39 19.12 -15.03
C ASP A 308 -9.48 20.60 -14.62
N GLY A 309 -10.56 21.27 -15.03
CA GLY A 309 -10.76 22.71 -14.81
C GLY A 309 -10.16 23.63 -15.89
N TYR A 310 -9.40 23.09 -16.85
CA TYR A 310 -8.89 23.83 -18.00
C TYR A 310 -9.67 23.49 -19.28
N ASN A 311 -9.74 24.45 -20.21
CA ASN A 311 -10.34 24.28 -21.53
C ASN A 311 -9.33 24.60 -22.61
N PHE A 312 -9.52 24.05 -23.81
CA PHE A 312 -8.68 24.38 -24.96
C PHE A 312 -8.75 25.88 -25.27
N THR A 313 -7.60 26.44 -25.64
CA THR A 313 -7.54 27.77 -26.25
C THR A 313 -8.17 27.73 -27.64
N THR A 314 -8.50 28.90 -28.18
CA THR A 314 -9.19 29.04 -29.48
C THR A 314 -8.41 28.41 -30.65
N ASN A 315 -7.09 28.26 -30.51
CA ASN A 315 -6.23 27.63 -31.51
C ASN A 315 -6.04 26.12 -31.28
N HIS A 316 -6.66 25.52 -30.26
CA HIS A 316 -6.54 24.10 -29.89
C HIS A 316 -5.09 23.62 -29.64
N THR A 317 -4.17 24.53 -29.31
CA THR A 317 -2.75 24.20 -29.05
C THR A 317 -2.37 24.24 -27.59
N ALA A 318 -3.16 24.90 -26.73
CA ALA A 318 -2.88 25.08 -25.32
C ALA A 318 -4.17 24.98 -24.48
N CYS A 319 -4.02 25.01 -23.15
CA CYS A 319 -5.12 24.96 -22.20
C CYS A 319 -5.13 26.20 -21.32
N ALA A 320 -6.32 26.68 -20.98
CA ALA A 320 -6.51 27.88 -20.17
C ALA A 320 -7.71 27.75 -19.23
N THR A 321 -7.67 28.46 -18.11
CA THR A 321 -8.82 28.60 -17.21
C THR A 321 -9.80 29.62 -17.75
N CYS A 322 -11.09 29.26 -17.75
CA CYS A 322 -12.19 30.14 -18.17
C CYS A 322 -13.04 30.57 -16.97
N GLY A 323 -12.42 31.23 -15.99
CA GLY A 323 -13.11 31.79 -14.82
C GLY A 323 -14.03 32.99 -15.11
N ILE A 324 -14.16 33.39 -16.38
CA ILE A 324 -14.95 34.55 -16.81
C ILE A 324 -16.41 34.15 -16.99
N GLN A 325 -17.32 34.87 -16.32
CA GLN A 325 -18.75 34.64 -16.40
C GLN A 325 -19.25 34.89 -17.84
N ASN A 326 -20.02 33.95 -18.38
CA ASN A 326 -20.52 33.93 -19.77
C ASN A 326 -19.42 33.88 -20.85
N CYS A 327 -18.24 33.34 -20.56
CA CYS A 327 -17.24 33.09 -21.60
C CYS A 327 -17.49 31.74 -22.30
N SER A 328 -17.62 31.74 -23.62
CA SER A 328 -17.78 30.53 -24.43
C SER A 328 -16.46 29.92 -24.91
N SER A 329 -15.37 30.71 -24.98
CA SER A 329 -14.02 30.20 -25.25
C SER A 329 -12.96 31.19 -24.76
N CYS A 330 -11.83 30.73 -24.25
CA CYS A 330 -10.72 31.59 -23.80
C CYS A 330 -9.53 31.56 -24.77
N ASP A 331 -8.79 32.67 -24.86
CA ASP A 331 -7.52 32.73 -25.63
C ASP A 331 -6.34 32.31 -24.74
N ARG A 332 -6.32 32.81 -23.50
CA ARG A 332 -5.34 32.54 -22.44
C ARG A 332 -6.04 32.61 -21.07
N ASN A 333 -5.33 32.27 -19.99
CA ASN A 333 -5.86 32.28 -18.63
C ASN A 333 -6.60 33.58 -18.33
N GLU A 334 -7.85 33.46 -17.91
CA GLU A 334 -8.70 34.60 -17.55
C GLU A 334 -8.84 35.66 -18.68
N PHE A 335 -8.75 35.23 -19.95
CA PHE A 335 -8.99 36.09 -21.11
C PHE A 335 -9.98 35.44 -22.07
N CYS A 336 -11.17 36.06 -22.20
CA CYS A 336 -12.24 35.52 -23.01
C CYS A 336 -12.08 35.86 -24.50
N ALA A 337 -12.00 34.83 -25.36
CA ALA A 337 -11.95 34.96 -26.81
C ALA A 337 -13.35 35.10 -27.44
N GLN A 338 -14.36 34.44 -26.86
CA GLN A 338 -15.76 34.56 -27.31
C GLN A 338 -16.69 34.60 -26.11
N CYS A 339 -17.60 35.57 -26.08
CA CYS A 339 -18.64 35.66 -25.05
C CYS A 339 -19.91 34.94 -25.51
N GLY A 340 -20.49 34.16 -24.59
CA GLY A 340 -21.80 33.57 -24.74
C GLY A 340 -22.89 34.62 -24.97
N TRP A 341 -23.94 34.22 -25.70
CA TRP A 341 -25.06 35.09 -26.00
C TRP A 341 -25.92 35.30 -24.76
N VAL A 342 -25.93 36.53 -24.22
CA VAL A 342 -26.90 36.90 -23.18
C VAL A 342 -28.01 37.70 -23.84
N ARG A 343 -29.22 37.11 -23.98
CA ARG A 343 -30.42 37.84 -24.40
C ARG A 343 -30.86 38.79 -23.29
N ARG A 344 -30.36 40.04 -23.29
CA ARG A 344 -31.02 41.13 -22.58
C ARG A 344 -31.88 41.92 -23.56
N VAL A 345 -33.19 41.68 -23.52
CA VAL A 345 -34.18 42.50 -24.23
C VAL A 345 -34.35 43.82 -23.48
N ARG A 346 -33.52 44.81 -23.80
CA ARG A 346 -33.89 46.22 -23.65
C ARG A 346 -33.31 46.99 -24.84
N LEU A 347 -34.19 47.55 -25.67
CA LEU A 347 -33.90 48.47 -26.79
C LEU A 347 -33.27 47.88 -28.08
N GLY A 348 -33.53 46.60 -28.41
CA GLY A 348 -33.35 46.11 -29.80
C GLY A 348 -31.91 45.99 -30.31
N LEU A 349 -30.90 46.07 -29.44
CA LEU A 349 -29.48 45.88 -29.78
C LEU A 349 -28.91 44.64 -29.07
N LEU A 350 -28.31 43.72 -29.83
CA LEU A 350 -27.58 42.56 -29.32
C LEU A 350 -26.23 43.02 -28.74
N PHE A 351 -25.98 42.75 -27.46
CA PHE A 351 -24.70 43.04 -26.81
C PHE A 351 -24.02 41.73 -26.39
N HIS A 352 -22.75 41.56 -26.72
CA HIS A 352 -21.89 40.55 -26.10
C HIS A 352 -21.44 41.07 -24.74
N LEU A 353 -21.70 40.31 -23.67
CA LEU A 353 -21.32 40.66 -22.30
C LEU A 353 -20.48 39.51 -21.71
N CYS A 354 -19.21 39.81 -21.40
CA CYS A 354 -18.41 39.07 -20.43
C CYS A 354 -18.05 40.02 -19.28
N GLY A 355 -18.02 39.53 -18.04
CA GLY A 355 -17.53 40.27 -16.85
C GLY A 355 -16.38 39.50 -16.21
N TYR A 356 -15.28 40.12 -15.77
CA TYR A 356 -15.23 41.21 -14.78
C TYR A 356 -14.63 42.54 -15.30
N GLY A 357 -15.30 43.64 -14.99
CA GLY A 357 -14.85 45.02 -15.27
C GLY A 357 -15.52 45.65 -16.50
N LEU A 358 -16.02 46.87 -16.34
CA LEU A 358 -16.55 47.72 -17.42
C LEU A 358 -15.43 48.12 -18.40
N GLN A 359 -14.94 47.19 -19.21
CA GLN A 359 -14.24 47.53 -20.45
C GLN A 359 -15.19 47.27 -21.61
N ALA A 360 -15.79 48.34 -22.10
CA ALA A 360 -16.62 48.33 -23.29
C ALA A 360 -15.75 47.97 -24.51
N LEU A 361 -15.69 46.68 -24.87
CA LEU A 361 -15.12 46.25 -26.13
C LEU A 361 -16.09 46.61 -27.26
N ARG A 362 -15.69 47.54 -28.13
CA ARG A 362 -16.44 47.87 -29.35
C ARG A 362 -16.06 46.86 -30.42
N CYS A 363 -16.75 45.73 -30.48
CA CYS A 363 -16.55 44.76 -31.56
C CYS A 363 -17.24 45.27 -32.84
N GLN A 364 -16.47 45.47 -33.91
CA GLN A 364 -17.04 45.70 -35.23
C GLN A 364 -17.56 44.37 -35.82
N ARG A 365 -18.53 44.45 -36.74
CA ARG A 365 -19.34 43.36 -37.35
C ARG A 365 -18.57 42.17 -37.98
N ARG A 366 -17.26 42.03 -37.77
CA ARG A 366 -16.40 40.96 -38.34
C ARG A 366 -15.43 40.32 -37.34
N GLY A 367 -15.80 40.21 -36.06
CA GLY A 367 -15.11 39.30 -35.13
C GLY A 367 -13.73 39.74 -34.62
N LEU A 368 -13.31 40.99 -34.84
CA LEU A 368 -12.12 41.57 -34.24
C LEU A 368 -12.52 42.54 -33.13
N CYS A 369 -12.20 42.21 -31.88
CA CYS A 369 -12.41 43.08 -30.73
C CYS A 369 -11.06 43.70 -30.33
N ARG A 370 -11.02 45.03 -30.17
CA ARG A 370 -9.81 45.78 -29.80
C ARG A 370 -10.02 46.45 -28.45
N VAL A 371 -9.05 46.33 -27.55
CA VAL A 371 -9.06 46.98 -26.23
C VAL A 371 -9.05 48.49 -26.42
N LEU A 372 -10.04 49.19 -25.86
CA LEU A 372 -10.03 50.65 -25.76
C LEU A 372 -9.29 51.03 -24.48
N HIS A 373 -8.11 51.63 -24.62
CA HIS A 373 -7.44 52.26 -23.48
C HIS A 373 -8.25 53.47 -22.98
N PRO A 374 -8.24 53.75 -21.66
CA PRO A 374 -8.99 54.86 -21.09
C PRO A 374 -8.46 56.21 -21.62
N PRO A 375 -9.29 57.26 -21.71
CA PRO A 375 -8.83 58.57 -22.11
C PRO A 375 -7.84 59.11 -21.06
N LYS A 376 -6.72 59.67 -21.52
CA LYS A 376 -5.81 60.44 -20.66
C LYS A 376 -6.61 61.55 -19.99
N GLN A 377 -6.71 61.52 -18.66
CA GLN A 377 -7.25 62.63 -17.89
C GLN A 377 -6.28 63.82 -18.01
N LYS A 378 -6.85 65.00 -18.28
CA LYS A 378 -6.15 66.29 -18.31
C LYS A 378 -5.89 66.79 -16.90
#